data_AF-A0A1Q3ZH84-F1
#
_entry.id   AF-A0A1Q3ZH84-F1
#
_cell.length_a   1.000
_cell.length_b   1.000
_cell.length_c   1.000
_cell.angle_alpha   90.00
_cell.angle_beta   90.00
_cell.angle_gamma   90.00
#
_symmetry.space_group_name_H-M   'P 1'
#
loop_
_entity.id
_entity.type
_entity.pdbx_description
1 polymer ?
#
loop_
_entity_poly.entity_id
_entity_poly.type
_entity_poly.pdbx_seq_one_letter_code
_entity_poly.pdbx_strand_id
1 'polypeptide(L)'
;MSITVKNETANEINVSINKWGRDGDTSYFKIKSQKSETWDRSDDRGFVMYLSESGILDGPYYVRAGSTVTFQSNGKVNGAIKIPG
;
A
#
# COMPACT_ATOMS: atom_id res chain seq x y z
N MET A 1 7.68 4.24 -13.01
CA MET A 1 7.83 4.50 -11.56
C MET A 1 7.08 3.43 -10.79
N SER A 2 7.53 3.04 -9.61
CA SER A 2 6.89 1.95 -8.85
C SER A 2 6.73 2.30 -7.38
N ILE A 3 5.86 1.59 -6.67
CA ILE A 3 5.86 1.58 -5.20
C ILE A 3 5.99 0.14 -4.71
N THR A 4 6.72 -0.03 -3.63
CA THR A 4 6.85 -1.33 -2.95
C THR A 4 6.17 -1.22 -1.60
N VAL A 5 5.24 -2.12 -1.30
CA VAL A 5 4.60 -2.21 0.02
C VAL A 5 5.16 -3.41 0.75
N LYS A 6 5.69 -3.19 1.95
CA LYS A 6 6.24 -4.21 2.83
C LYS A 6 5.31 -4.43 4.02
N ASN A 7 4.90 -5.67 4.22
CA ASN A 7 4.20 -6.10 5.41
C ASN A 7 5.21 -6.62 6.43
N GLU A 8 5.70 -5.75 7.32
CA GLU A 8 6.51 -6.14 8.48
C GLU A 8 5.64 -6.43 9.72
N THR A 9 4.32 -6.49 9.56
CA THR A 9 3.42 -6.87 10.64
C THR A 9 3.43 -8.39 10.87
N ALA A 10 2.91 -8.83 12.01
CA ALA A 10 2.75 -10.26 12.31
C ALA A 10 1.61 -10.93 11.51
N ASN A 11 0.68 -10.14 10.97
CA ASN A 11 -0.53 -10.65 10.30
C ASN A 11 -0.45 -10.45 8.78
N GLU A 12 -1.30 -11.13 8.04
CA GLU A 12 -1.55 -10.80 6.62
C GLU A 12 -2.25 -9.44 6.54
N ILE A 13 -1.98 -8.69 5.47
CA ILE A 13 -2.69 -7.44 5.17
C ILE A 13 -3.27 -7.49 3.76
N ASN A 14 -4.38 -6.78 3.55
CA ASN A 14 -4.99 -6.60 2.24
C ASN A 14 -4.75 -5.18 1.75
N VAL A 15 -4.20 -5.08 0.55
CA VAL A 15 -3.85 -3.81 -0.08
C VAL A 15 -4.57 -3.70 -1.41
N SER A 16 -5.30 -2.62 -1.64
CA SER A 16 -5.77 -2.25 -2.97
C SER A 16 -5.13 -0.94 -3.40
N ILE A 17 -4.83 -0.84 -4.69
CA ILE A 17 -4.11 0.29 -5.27
C ILE A 17 -4.99 0.85 -6.37
N ASN A 18 -5.15 2.16 -6.39
CA ASN A 18 -6.00 2.80 -7.38
C ASN A 18 -5.40 2.63 -8.80
N LYS A 19 -6.26 2.34 -9.77
CA LYS A 19 -5.88 2.20 -11.17
C LYS A 19 -5.82 3.56 -11.85
N TRP A 20 -4.76 3.80 -12.61
CA TRP A 20 -4.69 4.89 -13.59
C TRP A 20 -4.28 4.31 -14.96
N GLY A 21 -5.16 4.40 -15.96
CA GLY A 21 -4.92 3.87 -17.32
C GLY A 21 -5.83 2.70 -17.72
N ARG A 22 -5.54 2.05 -18.85
CA ARG A 22 -6.31 0.88 -19.35
C ARG A 22 -5.99 -0.41 -18.60
N ASP A 23 -4.80 -0.51 -18.03
CA ASP A 23 -4.30 -1.70 -17.32
C ASP A 23 -4.12 -1.43 -15.82
N GLY A 24 -4.20 -2.51 -15.02
CA GLY A 24 -4.22 -2.46 -13.56
C GLY A 24 -5.45 -3.14 -12.97
N ASP A 25 -5.32 -3.63 -11.75
CA ASP A 25 -6.35 -4.33 -11.01
C ASP A 25 -6.54 -3.62 -9.66
N THR A 26 -7.77 -3.19 -9.39
CA THR A 26 -8.15 -2.50 -8.15
C THR A 26 -8.61 -3.48 -7.06
N SER A 27 -8.45 -4.77 -7.28
CA SER A 27 -8.72 -5.81 -6.29
C SER A 27 -7.82 -5.67 -5.07
N TYR A 28 -8.20 -6.36 -4.01
CA TYR A 28 -7.35 -6.53 -2.86
C TYR A 28 -6.31 -7.60 -3.13
N PHE A 29 -5.05 -7.24 -2.91
CA PHE A 29 -3.90 -8.12 -2.94
C PHE A 29 -3.49 -8.44 -1.51
N LYS A 30 -3.37 -9.74 -1.23
CA LYS A 30 -2.92 -10.26 0.06
C LYS A 30 -1.40 -10.20 0.13
N ILE A 31 -0.87 -9.48 1.11
CA ILE A 31 0.57 -9.49 1.43
C ILE A 31 0.75 -10.25 2.73
N LYS A 32 1.35 -11.44 2.66
CA LYS A 32 1.68 -12.25 3.84
C LYS A 32 2.67 -11.53 4.75
N SER A 33 2.71 -11.93 6.03
CA SER A 33 3.69 -11.43 6.98
C SER A 33 5.13 -11.60 6.45
N GLN A 34 5.94 -10.56 6.63
CA GLN A 34 7.33 -10.46 6.17
C GLN A 34 7.50 -10.57 4.65
N LYS A 35 6.45 -10.28 3.87
CA LYS A 35 6.49 -10.21 2.41
C LYS A 35 6.26 -8.79 1.90
N SER A 36 6.50 -8.63 0.62
CA SER A 36 6.32 -7.36 -0.07
C SER A 36 5.77 -7.58 -1.46
N GLU A 37 5.00 -6.61 -1.93
CA GLU A 37 4.47 -6.55 -3.28
C GLU A 37 4.84 -5.22 -3.92
N THR A 38 4.91 -5.17 -5.25
CA THR A 38 5.29 -3.97 -6.00
C THR A 38 4.27 -3.68 -7.10
N TRP A 39 3.90 -2.41 -7.22
CA TRP A 39 2.99 -1.92 -8.26
C TRP A 39 3.68 -0.85 -9.08
N ASP A 40 3.73 -1.08 -10.38
CA ASP A 40 4.35 -0.19 -11.35
C ASP A 40 3.33 0.75 -11.98
N ARG A 41 3.83 1.88 -12.46
CA ARG A 41 3.12 2.86 -13.28
C ARG A 41 4.02 3.52 -14.31
N SER A 42 3.39 4.12 -15.33
CA SER A 42 4.06 4.86 -16.39
C SER A 42 4.29 6.35 -16.10
N ASP A 43 3.57 6.95 -15.15
CA ASP A 43 3.75 8.37 -14.75
C ASP A 43 4.36 8.54 -13.34
N ASP A 44 4.62 9.78 -12.94
CA ASP A 44 5.26 10.15 -11.67
C ASP A 44 4.29 10.61 -10.58
N ARG A 45 2.97 10.56 -10.84
CA ARG A 45 1.96 10.93 -9.85
C ARG A 45 2.01 9.92 -8.69
N GLY A 46 1.50 10.31 -7.53
CA GLY A 46 1.34 9.38 -6.41
C GLY A 46 0.25 8.32 -6.64
N PHE A 47 0.17 7.37 -5.72
CA PHE A 47 -0.85 6.33 -5.62
C PHE A 47 -1.80 6.66 -4.47
N VAL A 48 -3.06 6.29 -4.64
CA VAL A 48 -4.03 6.13 -3.55
C VAL A 48 -4.11 4.64 -3.26
N MET A 49 -3.79 4.27 -2.04
CA MET A 49 -3.77 2.90 -1.56
C MET A 49 -4.81 2.76 -0.45
N TYR A 50 -5.54 1.66 -0.41
CA TYR A 50 -6.39 1.32 0.72
C TYR A 50 -5.85 0.08 1.41
N LEU A 51 -5.71 0.16 2.74
CA LEU A 51 -5.33 -0.97 3.58
C LEU A 51 -6.57 -1.48 4.32
N SER A 52 -6.74 -2.80 4.34
CA SER A 52 -7.76 -3.47 5.15
C SER A 52 -7.19 -4.72 5.84
N GLU A 53 -7.94 -5.22 6.83
CA GLU A 53 -7.60 -6.42 7.60
C GLU A 53 -6.30 -6.28 8.40
N SER A 54 -5.87 -5.05 8.67
CA SER A 54 -4.71 -4.69 9.48
C SER A 54 -5.10 -4.03 10.83
N GLY A 55 -6.40 -3.83 11.07
CA GLY A 55 -6.92 -3.29 12.32
C GLY A 55 -6.80 -1.77 12.38
N ILE A 56 -6.04 -1.23 13.34
CA ILE A 56 -5.90 0.23 13.53
C ILE A 56 -5.27 0.94 12.31
N LEU A 57 -4.54 0.19 11.50
CA LEU A 57 -3.88 0.67 10.30
C LEU A 57 -4.83 0.80 9.11
N ASP A 58 -6.04 0.25 9.19
CA ASP A 58 -6.99 0.27 8.08
C ASP A 58 -7.33 1.69 7.63
N GLY A 59 -7.53 1.83 6.32
CA GLY A 59 -7.95 3.08 5.69
C GLY A 59 -7.12 3.49 4.48
N PRO A 60 -7.44 4.67 3.92
CA PRO A 60 -6.80 5.20 2.74
C PRO A 60 -5.45 5.87 3.05
N TYR A 61 -4.52 5.74 2.11
CA TYR A 61 -3.17 6.30 2.16
C TYR A 61 -2.79 6.93 0.83
N TYR A 62 -2.13 8.09 0.88
CA TYR A 62 -1.40 8.64 -0.24
C TYR A 62 0.04 8.14 -0.20
N VAL A 63 0.53 7.64 -1.34
CA VAL A 63 1.88 7.08 -1.49
C VAL A 63 2.58 7.77 -2.66
N ARG A 64 3.77 8.33 -2.44
CA ARG A 64 4.54 8.97 -3.51
C ARG A 64 5.09 7.91 -4.49
N ALA A 65 5.09 8.19 -5.79
CA ALA A 65 5.77 7.32 -6.75
C ALA A 65 7.27 7.16 -6.42
N GLY A 66 7.79 5.95 -6.59
CA GLY A 66 9.18 5.59 -6.27
C GLY A 66 9.42 5.30 -4.79
N SER A 67 8.39 5.32 -3.93
CA SER A 67 8.56 5.11 -2.49
C SER A 67 8.40 3.65 -2.08
N THR A 68 8.99 3.32 -0.93
CA THR A 68 8.70 2.07 -0.21
C THR A 68 7.81 2.41 0.98
N VAL A 69 6.67 1.73 1.07
CA VAL A 69 5.76 1.79 2.21
C VAL A 69 6.03 0.60 3.11
N THR A 70 6.12 0.82 4.42
CA THR A 70 6.32 -0.24 5.40
C THR A 70 5.26 -0.15 6.48
N PHE A 71 4.53 -1.25 6.69
CA PHE A 71 3.59 -1.45 7.79
C PHE A 71 4.25 -2.29 8.89
N GLN A 72 4.31 -1.77 10.12
CA GLN A 72 5.03 -2.41 11.22
C GLN A 72 4.08 -2.85 12.34
N SER A 73 4.42 -3.93 13.05
CA SER A 73 3.61 -4.49 14.14
C SER A 73 3.30 -3.52 15.28
N ASN A 74 4.10 -2.47 15.45
CA ASN A 74 3.88 -1.43 16.46
C ASN A 74 2.86 -0.36 16.03
N GLY A 75 2.16 -0.55 14.92
CA GLY A 75 1.19 0.41 14.39
C GLY A 75 1.82 1.59 13.65
N LYS A 76 3.12 1.54 13.35
CA LYS A 76 3.81 2.57 12.56
C LYS A 76 3.70 2.30 11.06
N VAL A 77 3.48 3.36 10.29
CA VAL A 77 3.53 3.36 8.83
C VAL A 77 4.60 4.34 8.37
N ASN A 78 5.51 3.88 7.51
CA ASN A 78 6.52 4.73 6.87
C ASN A 78 6.26 4.81 5.36
N GLY A 79 6.63 5.92 4.72
CA GLY A 79 6.56 6.09 3.26
C GLY A 79 5.17 6.39 2.69
N ALA A 80 4.15 6.49 3.55
CA ALA A 80 2.78 6.83 3.17
C ALA A 80 2.16 7.82 4.17
N ILE A 81 1.20 8.62 3.69
CA ILE A 81 0.42 9.56 4.51
C ILE A 81 -1.01 9.03 4.59
N LYS A 82 -1.51 8.76 5.80
CA LYS A 82 -2.91 8.34 5.98
C LYS A 82 -3.83 9.51 5.62
N ILE A 83 -4.81 9.26 4.75
CA ILE A 83 -5.76 10.28 4.31
C ILE A 83 -6.88 10.35 5.37
N PRO A 84 -7.14 11.53 5.98
CA PRO A 84 -8.23 11.69 6.92
C PRO A 84 -9.58 11.44 6.22
N GLY A 85 -10.51 10.81 6.94
CA GLY A 85 -11.91 10.69 6.53
C GLY A 85 -12.71 11.91 6.93
#